data_AF-A0A2B4RWP4-F1
#
_entry.id   AF-A0A2B4RWP4-F1
#
_cell.length_a   1.000
_cell.length_b   1.000
_cell.length_c   1.000
_cell.angle_alpha   90.00
_cell.angle_beta   90.00
_cell.angle_gamma   90.00
#
_symmetry.space_group_name_H-M   'P 1'
#
loop_
_entity.id
_entity.type
_entity.pdbx_description
1 polymer ?
#
loop_
_entity_poly.entity_id
_entity_poly.type
_entity_poly.pdbx_seq_one_letter_code
_entity_poly.pdbx_strand_id
1 'polypeptide(L)'
;MCALLQVTILLTGKADNSVMDLLTTLAEMMGILYAKEDTRCPKQILRLANLSFKHALAMRAILTPPKTMTIRKLYGIYYHSAVDHASVICRLVCLSSINAELFERFFDRIVDITRKTWSKHADDLVPNAFLHIMGEDITAEENTVSIQEREITKLAKKLPARANTTVSKDLLTKKARLWQAQLEVIGDFQLPGPGVWWHWKDDGSVEFHYGPSEATHHPEGPRVFHFRSSSVKAIQTSLETAWKQCSEKLEELPLYQLRSKSGQLVYNKLHHNDDSPSAAEECQPAETDPSTKPQGILHSSYYSNQ
;
A
#
# COMPACT_ATOMS: atom_id res chain seq x y z
N MET A 1 0.50 8.77 -14.65
CA MET A 1 -0.56 7.73 -14.62
C MET A 1 -1.09 7.32 -16.01
N CYS A 2 -1.46 8.26 -16.90
CA CYS A 2 -2.01 7.92 -18.24
C CYS A 2 -1.15 6.96 -19.07
N ALA A 3 0.16 7.19 -19.15
CA ALA A 3 1.06 6.34 -19.92
C ALA A 3 1.08 4.88 -19.41
N LEU A 4 1.08 4.69 -18.09
CA LEU A 4 1.00 3.36 -17.48
C LEU A 4 -0.30 2.64 -17.88
N LEU A 5 -1.44 3.33 -17.80
CA LEU A 5 -2.72 2.76 -18.20
C LEU A 5 -2.75 2.40 -19.68
N GLN A 6 -2.22 3.28 -20.54
CA GLN A 6 -2.12 3.01 -21.98
C GLN A 6 -1.24 1.80 -22.28
N VAL A 7 -0.06 1.70 -21.66
CA VAL A 7 0.83 0.54 -21.80
C VAL A 7 0.12 -0.73 -21.33
N THR A 8 -0.55 -0.68 -20.18
CA THR A 8 -1.29 -1.83 -19.63
C THR A 8 -2.40 -2.28 -20.57
N ILE A 9 -3.19 -1.36 -21.12
CA ILE A 9 -4.26 -1.65 -22.09
C ILE A 9 -3.67 -2.25 -23.37
N LEU A 10 -2.59 -1.67 -23.90
CA LEU A 10 -1.96 -2.13 -25.14
C LEU A 10 -1.39 -3.56 -25.04
N LEU A 11 -0.92 -3.94 -23.85
CA LEU A 11 -0.36 -5.25 -23.56
C LEU A 11 -1.40 -6.29 -23.10
N THR A 12 -2.64 -5.85 -22.83
CA THR A 12 -3.72 -6.76 -22.44
C THR A 12 -3.98 -7.79 -23.54
N GLY A 13 -3.95 -9.07 -23.17
CA GLY A 13 -4.10 -10.19 -24.12
C GLY A 13 -2.88 -10.47 -25.00
N LYS A 14 -1.76 -9.75 -24.81
CA LYS A 14 -0.52 -9.91 -25.58
C LYS A 14 0.69 -10.27 -24.73
N ALA A 15 0.78 -9.73 -23.52
CA ALA A 15 1.84 -10.04 -22.57
C ALA A 15 1.52 -11.29 -21.74
N ASP A 16 2.56 -11.92 -21.20
CA ASP A 16 2.41 -13.01 -20.24
C ASP A 16 1.58 -12.60 -19.02
N ASN A 17 0.87 -13.56 -18.43
CA ASN A 17 0.00 -13.34 -17.27
C ASN A 17 0.77 -12.74 -16.10
N SER A 18 2.03 -13.12 -15.87
CA SER A 18 2.85 -12.56 -14.79
C SER A 18 3.12 -11.06 -15.00
N VAL A 19 3.48 -10.67 -16.23
CA VAL A 19 3.71 -9.27 -16.62
C VAL A 19 2.41 -8.46 -16.54
N MET A 20 1.30 -9.04 -17.00
CA MET A 20 -0.01 -8.40 -16.87
C MET A 20 -0.41 -8.21 -15.40
N ASP A 21 -0.14 -9.18 -14.52
CA ASP A 21 -0.42 -9.08 -13.09
C ASP A 21 0.40 -7.93 -12.44
N LEU A 22 1.66 -7.77 -12.86
CA LEU A 22 2.54 -6.67 -12.44
C LEU A 22 2.01 -5.30 -12.88
N LEU A 23 1.62 -5.15 -14.15
CA LEU A 23 1.13 -3.88 -14.70
C LEU A 23 -0.23 -3.50 -14.11
N THR A 24 -1.13 -4.46 -13.98
CA THR A 24 -2.47 -4.22 -13.42
C THR A 24 -2.43 -3.98 -11.92
N THR A 25 -1.52 -4.61 -11.15
CA THR A 25 -1.32 -4.26 -9.72
C THR A 25 -0.85 -2.83 -9.58
N LEU A 26 0.12 -2.41 -10.39
CA LEU A 26 0.60 -1.04 -10.35
C LEU A 26 -0.49 -0.04 -10.74
N ALA A 27 -1.24 -0.32 -11.80
CA ALA A 27 -2.32 0.55 -12.26
C ALA A 27 -3.39 0.78 -11.18
N GLU A 28 -3.78 -0.27 -10.46
CA GLU A 28 -4.75 -0.16 -9.37
C GLU A 28 -4.17 0.51 -8.13
N MET A 29 -2.93 0.21 -7.75
CA MET A 29 -2.24 0.92 -6.66
C MET A 29 -2.21 2.41 -6.94
N MET A 30 -1.83 2.82 -8.16
CA MET A 30 -1.83 4.22 -8.58
C MET A 30 -3.25 4.82 -8.54
N GLY A 31 -4.28 4.04 -8.89
CA GLY A 31 -5.68 4.44 -8.73
C GLY A 31 -6.04 4.83 -7.30
N ILE A 32 -5.56 4.08 -6.31
CA ILE A 32 -5.83 4.36 -4.89
C ILE A 32 -4.92 5.50 -4.38
N LEU A 33 -3.64 5.51 -4.76
CA LEU A 33 -2.67 6.54 -4.35
C LEU A 33 -3.08 7.95 -4.80
N TYR A 34 -3.72 8.05 -5.97
CA TYR A 34 -4.18 9.32 -6.55
C TYR A 34 -5.68 9.57 -6.33
N ALA A 35 -6.35 8.73 -5.54
CA ALA A 35 -7.77 8.89 -5.29
C ALA A 35 -8.05 10.16 -4.46
N LYS A 36 -9.28 10.66 -4.55
CA LYS A 36 -9.78 11.81 -3.77
C LYS A 36 -10.08 11.40 -2.34
N GLU A 37 -10.09 12.37 -1.43
CA GLU A 37 -10.27 12.15 0.01
C GLU A 37 -11.59 11.46 0.35
N ASP A 38 -12.66 11.82 -0.34
CA ASP A 38 -14.03 11.29 -0.16
C ASP A 38 -14.15 9.79 -0.51
N THR A 39 -13.23 9.26 -1.31
CA THR A 39 -13.21 7.83 -1.66
C THR A 39 -12.56 6.95 -0.59
N ARG A 40 -11.80 7.57 0.34
CA ARG A 40 -10.98 6.89 1.35
C ARG A 40 -11.86 6.09 2.30
N CYS A 41 -11.72 4.77 2.25
CA CYS A 41 -12.51 3.84 3.06
C CYS A 41 -11.70 2.61 3.46
N PRO A 42 -12.16 1.81 4.45
CA PRO A 42 -11.48 0.59 4.87
C PRO A 42 -11.23 -0.39 3.71
N LYS A 43 -12.19 -0.52 2.78
CA LYS A 43 -12.03 -1.33 1.57
C LYS A 43 -10.80 -0.92 0.75
N GLN A 44 -10.61 0.39 0.52
CA GLN A 44 -9.45 0.88 -0.23
C GLN A 44 -8.14 0.65 0.51
N ILE A 45 -8.12 0.81 1.84
CA ILE A 45 -6.94 0.57 2.67
C ILE A 45 -6.50 -0.89 2.59
N LEU A 46 -7.43 -1.83 2.76
CA LEU A 46 -7.15 -3.28 2.65
C LEU A 46 -6.72 -3.65 1.23
N ARG A 47 -7.38 -3.08 0.22
CA ARG A 47 -7.03 -3.29 -1.19
C ARG A 47 -5.61 -2.80 -1.49
N LEU A 48 -5.26 -1.59 -1.04
CA LEU A 48 -3.92 -1.03 -1.22
C LEU A 48 -2.85 -1.91 -0.56
N ALA A 49 -3.06 -2.31 0.71
CA ALA A 49 -2.10 -3.14 1.43
C ALA A 49 -1.82 -4.45 0.68
N ASN A 50 -2.87 -5.14 0.24
CA ASN A 50 -2.73 -6.43 -0.43
C ASN A 50 -2.23 -6.31 -1.88
N LEU A 51 -2.63 -5.25 -2.61
CA LEU A 51 -2.07 -4.97 -3.93
C LEU A 51 -0.59 -4.63 -3.85
N SER A 52 -0.18 -3.78 -2.89
CA SER A 52 1.23 -3.48 -2.65
C SER A 52 2.04 -4.75 -2.40
N PHE A 53 1.55 -5.64 -1.53
CA PHE A 53 2.19 -6.91 -1.24
C PHE A 53 2.31 -7.81 -2.49
N LYS A 54 1.21 -7.99 -3.24
CA LYS A 54 1.23 -8.77 -4.49
C LYS A 54 2.17 -8.18 -5.53
N HIS A 55 2.12 -6.87 -5.72
CA HIS A 55 2.98 -6.15 -6.65
C HIS A 55 4.46 -6.34 -6.29
N ALA A 56 4.79 -6.21 -5.01
CA ALA A 56 6.12 -6.47 -4.47
C ALA A 56 6.63 -7.89 -4.81
N LEU A 57 5.77 -8.91 -4.67
CA LEU A 57 6.13 -10.28 -5.02
C LEU A 57 6.29 -10.46 -6.53
N ALA A 58 5.43 -9.84 -7.35
CA ALA A 58 5.53 -9.87 -8.80
C ALA A 58 6.81 -9.18 -9.30
N MET A 59 7.17 -8.02 -8.74
CA MET A 59 8.42 -7.31 -9.04
C MET A 59 9.62 -8.21 -8.79
N ARG A 60 9.66 -8.92 -7.66
CA ARG A 60 10.76 -9.82 -7.32
C ARG A 60 10.84 -11.05 -8.25
N ALA A 61 9.71 -11.50 -8.77
CA ALA A 61 9.66 -12.65 -9.68
C ALA A 61 10.05 -12.29 -11.12
N ILE A 62 9.70 -11.08 -11.57
CA ILE A 62 9.80 -10.69 -12.98
C ILE A 62 11.02 -9.80 -13.25
N LEU A 63 11.35 -8.89 -12.33
CA LEU A 63 12.41 -7.91 -12.56
C LEU A 63 13.76 -8.50 -12.17
N THR A 64 14.59 -8.74 -13.18
CA THR A 64 16.00 -9.07 -13.00
C THR A 64 16.82 -7.78 -12.91
N PRO A 65 17.53 -7.53 -11.80
CA PRO A 65 18.37 -6.34 -11.68
C PRO A 65 19.52 -6.39 -12.70
N PRO A 66 19.92 -5.26 -13.31
CA PRO A 66 21.11 -5.20 -14.13
C PRO A 66 22.36 -5.40 -13.25
N LYS A 67 23.46 -5.92 -13.82
CA LYS A 67 24.69 -6.22 -13.07
C LYS A 67 25.26 -5.04 -12.28
N THR A 68 24.97 -3.81 -12.70
CA THR A 68 25.45 -2.56 -12.09
C THR A 68 24.62 -2.09 -10.89
N MET A 69 23.48 -2.73 -10.60
CA MET A 69 22.54 -2.26 -9.58
C MET A 69 21.96 -3.41 -8.76
N THR A 70 21.80 -3.19 -7.46
CA THR A 70 21.14 -4.15 -6.57
C THR A 70 19.62 -3.98 -6.60
N ILE A 71 18.86 -5.00 -6.22
CA ILE A 71 17.40 -4.89 -6.02
C ILE A 71 17.04 -3.72 -5.11
N ARG A 72 17.80 -3.55 -4.02
CA ARG A 72 17.61 -2.44 -3.07
C ARG A 72 17.68 -1.07 -3.75
N LYS A 73 18.61 -0.90 -4.70
CA LYS A 73 18.76 0.33 -5.47
C LYS A 73 17.72 0.46 -6.59
N LEU A 74 17.37 -0.66 -7.24
CA LEU A 74 16.40 -0.66 -8.34
C LEU A 74 15.00 -0.27 -7.87
N TYR A 75 14.52 -0.86 -6.77
CA TYR A 75 13.16 -0.61 -6.28
C TYR A 75 12.99 -0.74 -4.76
N GLY A 76 14.05 -0.91 -3.97
CA GLY A 76 13.93 -1.21 -2.53
C GLY A 76 13.22 -0.14 -1.71
N ILE A 77 13.47 1.15 -1.98
CA ILE A 77 12.79 2.25 -1.27
C ILE A 77 11.31 2.29 -1.64
N TYR A 78 10.99 2.14 -2.93
CA TYR A 78 9.61 2.09 -3.42
C TYR A 78 8.86 0.91 -2.81
N TYR A 79 9.49 -0.27 -2.80
CA TYR A 79 8.98 -1.49 -2.20
C TYR A 79 8.62 -1.29 -0.73
N HIS A 80 9.56 -0.80 0.08
CA HIS A 80 9.35 -0.57 1.51
C HIS A 80 8.24 0.45 1.77
N SER A 81 8.25 1.55 1.01
CA SER A 81 7.23 2.60 1.11
C SER A 81 5.83 2.08 0.76
N ALA A 82 5.70 1.29 -0.30
CA ALA A 82 4.42 0.78 -0.77
C ALA A 82 3.84 -0.32 0.14
N VAL A 83 4.68 -1.24 0.62
CA VAL A 83 4.24 -2.39 1.43
C VAL A 83 4.01 -1.98 2.88
N ASP A 84 4.95 -1.26 3.49
CA ASP A 84 4.95 -1.04 4.95
C ASP A 84 4.27 0.28 5.35
N HIS A 85 4.33 1.32 4.51
CA HIS A 85 3.89 2.67 4.90
C HIS A 85 2.61 3.12 4.21
N ALA A 86 2.42 2.81 2.92
CA ALA A 86 1.33 3.41 2.14
C ALA A 86 -0.06 3.15 2.74
N SER A 87 -0.35 1.91 3.15
CA SER A 87 -1.65 1.58 3.75
C SER A 87 -1.81 2.16 5.17
N VAL A 88 -0.71 2.28 5.93
CA VAL A 88 -0.71 2.90 7.26
C VAL A 88 -1.00 4.39 7.16
N ILE A 89 -0.36 5.07 6.20
CA ILE A 89 -0.58 6.51 5.95
C ILE A 89 -1.98 6.75 5.39
N CYS A 90 -2.49 5.86 4.52
CA CYS A 90 -3.84 5.93 3.97
C CYS A 90 -4.94 5.86 5.06
N ARG A 91 -4.65 5.23 6.21
CA ARG A 91 -5.56 5.27 7.37
C ARG A 91 -5.69 6.67 7.96
N LEU A 92 -4.71 7.55 7.78
CA LEU A 92 -4.66 8.89 8.38
C LEU A 92 -5.04 10.03 7.42
N VAL A 93 -4.48 10.00 6.21
CA VAL A 93 -4.60 11.06 5.19
C VAL A 93 -4.90 10.45 3.83
N CYS A 94 -5.47 11.27 2.96
CA CYS A 94 -5.53 10.93 1.55
C CYS A 94 -4.12 10.94 0.95
N LEU A 95 -3.72 9.88 0.22
CA LEU A 95 -2.36 9.77 -0.28
C LEU A 95 -2.06 10.80 -1.39
N SER A 96 -3.08 11.25 -2.12
CA SER A 96 -2.94 12.31 -3.11
C SER A 96 -2.56 13.64 -2.47
N SER A 97 -2.99 13.93 -1.23
CA SER A 97 -2.65 15.18 -0.55
C SER A 97 -1.19 15.27 -0.08
N ILE A 98 -0.47 14.15 -0.09
CA ILE A 98 0.95 14.09 0.29
C ILE A 98 1.85 13.74 -0.91
N ASN A 99 1.28 13.71 -2.11
CA ASN A 99 2.02 13.39 -3.32
C ASN A 99 2.88 14.59 -3.75
N ALA A 100 4.18 14.37 -3.84
CA ALA A 100 5.15 15.39 -4.28
C ALA A 100 4.80 15.97 -5.65
N GLU A 101 4.31 15.17 -6.60
CA GLU A 101 3.94 15.65 -7.94
C GLU A 101 2.84 16.73 -7.89
N LEU A 102 1.86 16.58 -6.98
CA LEU A 102 0.79 17.57 -6.81
C LEU A 102 1.31 18.84 -6.15
N PHE A 103 2.23 18.73 -5.19
CA PHE A 103 2.90 19.89 -4.60
C PHE A 103 3.76 20.62 -5.63
N GLU A 104 4.56 19.92 -6.43
CA GLU A 104 5.38 20.51 -7.48
C GLU A 104 4.53 21.29 -8.49
N ARG A 105 3.42 20.69 -8.97
CA ARG A 105 2.46 21.39 -9.85
C ARG A 105 1.86 22.63 -9.20
N PHE A 106 1.55 22.56 -7.91
CA PHE A 106 1.02 23.71 -7.17
C PHE A 106 2.08 24.81 -7.00
N PHE A 107 3.32 24.46 -6.69
CA PHE A 107 4.43 25.41 -6.63
C PHE A 107 4.72 26.03 -7.99
N ASP A 108 4.74 25.24 -9.07
CA ASP A 108 4.91 25.75 -10.43
C ASP A 108 3.81 26.74 -10.81
N ARG A 109 2.55 26.47 -10.40
CA ARG A 109 1.42 27.40 -10.56
C ARG A 109 1.68 28.72 -9.82
N ILE A 110 2.10 28.66 -8.55
CA ILE A 110 2.43 29.86 -7.76
C ILE A 110 3.57 30.65 -8.42
N VAL A 111 4.62 29.97 -8.88
CA VAL A 111 5.78 30.58 -9.54
C VAL A 111 5.34 31.27 -10.85
N ASP A 112 4.49 30.63 -11.65
CA ASP A 112 3.98 31.20 -12.89
C ASP A 112 3.11 32.44 -12.64
N ILE A 113 2.15 32.35 -11.70
CA ILE A 113 1.32 33.50 -11.30
C ILE A 113 2.22 34.63 -10.82
N THR A 114 3.11 34.35 -9.86
CA THR A 114 4.06 35.32 -9.33
C THR A 114 4.83 36.00 -10.45
N ARG A 115 5.41 35.23 -11.38
CA ARG A 115 6.16 35.78 -12.52
C ARG A 115 5.32 36.71 -13.40
N LYS A 116 4.04 36.39 -13.61
CA LYS A 116 3.12 37.16 -14.45
C LYS A 116 2.56 38.40 -13.76
N THR A 117 2.40 38.36 -12.44
CA THR A 117 1.68 39.39 -11.66
C THR A 117 2.60 40.14 -10.70
N TRP A 118 3.91 40.00 -10.86
CA TRP A 118 4.90 40.58 -9.96
C TRP A 118 4.89 42.12 -10.02
N SER A 119 4.47 42.76 -8.94
CA SER A 119 4.49 44.22 -8.79
C SER A 119 5.84 44.78 -8.32
N LYS A 120 6.84 43.91 -8.05
CA LYS A 120 8.12 44.24 -7.40
C LYS A 120 8.02 44.65 -5.94
N HIS A 121 6.85 44.50 -5.33
CA HIS A 121 6.64 44.67 -3.89
C HIS A 121 6.44 43.30 -3.23
N ALA A 122 7.26 43.01 -2.22
CA ALA A 122 7.19 41.73 -1.51
C ALA A 122 5.84 41.52 -0.80
N ASP A 123 5.23 42.60 -0.33
CA ASP A 123 3.96 42.58 0.39
C ASP A 123 2.79 42.12 -0.50
N ASP A 124 2.89 42.33 -1.81
CA ASP A 124 1.87 41.95 -2.78
C ASP A 124 2.03 40.50 -3.27
N LEU A 125 3.16 39.85 -2.98
CA LEU A 125 3.51 38.54 -3.52
C LEU A 125 2.44 37.48 -3.21
N VAL A 126 2.17 37.32 -1.91
CA VAL A 126 1.25 36.31 -1.39
C VAL A 126 -0.20 36.69 -1.71
N PRO A 127 -0.68 37.92 -1.41
CA PRO A 127 -2.05 38.32 -1.75
C PRO A 127 -2.36 38.16 -3.24
N ASN A 128 -1.46 38.58 -4.14
CA ASN A 128 -1.69 38.43 -5.58
C ASN A 128 -1.76 36.96 -6.00
N ALA A 129 -0.83 36.13 -5.53
CA ALA A 129 -0.86 34.70 -5.83
C ALA A 129 -2.19 34.06 -5.39
N PHE A 130 -2.65 34.36 -4.18
CA PHE A 130 -3.92 33.84 -3.65
C PHE A 130 -5.14 34.38 -4.42
N LEU A 131 -5.19 35.67 -4.73
CA LEU A 131 -6.31 36.26 -5.48
C LEU A 131 -6.44 35.64 -6.88
N HIS A 132 -5.32 35.40 -7.56
CA HIS A 132 -5.32 34.73 -8.86
C HIS A 132 -5.70 33.25 -8.76
N ILE A 133 -5.21 32.51 -7.76
CA ILE A 133 -5.63 31.12 -7.52
C ILE A 133 -7.14 31.06 -7.27
N MET A 134 -7.66 31.89 -6.37
CA MET A 134 -9.10 31.94 -6.08
C MET A 134 -9.91 32.35 -7.31
N GLY A 135 -9.44 33.35 -8.07
CA GLY A 135 -10.10 33.81 -9.29
C GLY A 135 -10.14 32.75 -10.38
N GLU A 136 -9.05 32.01 -10.58
CA GLU A 136 -8.98 30.86 -11.49
C GLU A 136 -9.91 29.73 -11.02
N ASP A 137 -9.94 29.42 -9.73
CA ASP A 137 -10.78 28.34 -9.19
C ASP A 137 -12.28 28.70 -9.26
N ILE A 138 -12.64 29.99 -9.22
CA ILE A 138 -14.02 30.48 -9.41
C ILE A 138 -14.42 30.52 -10.88
N THR A 139 -13.50 30.85 -11.79
CA THR A 139 -13.78 31.04 -13.23
C THR A 139 -13.54 29.80 -14.09
N ALA A 140 -12.87 28.76 -13.56
CA ALA A 140 -12.55 27.56 -14.31
C ALA A 140 -13.79 26.73 -14.68
N GLU A 141 -14.29 26.92 -15.90
CA GLU A 141 -14.81 25.82 -16.71
C GLU A 141 -13.70 24.74 -16.80
N GLU A 142 -13.94 23.53 -16.27
CA GLU A 142 -13.03 22.36 -16.23
C GLU A 142 -11.52 22.71 -16.30
N ASN A 143 -10.84 22.86 -15.15
CA ASN A 143 -9.38 23.02 -15.14
C ASN A 143 -8.66 21.81 -15.79
N THR A 144 -7.42 22.02 -16.28
CA THR A 144 -6.63 20.99 -16.99
C THR A 144 -6.45 19.70 -16.18
N VAL A 145 -6.42 19.80 -14.84
CA VAL A 145 -6.36 18.66 -13.92
C VAL A 145 -7.64 17.82 -14.01
N SER A 146 -8.82 18.44 -14.00
CA SER A 146 -10.09 17.74 -14.14
C SER A 146 -10.20 17.00 -15.48
N ILE A 147 -9.69 17.59 -16.56
CA ILE A 147 -9.62 16.95 -17.88
C ILE A 147 -8.71 15.71 -17.82
N GLN A 148 -7.53 15.83 -17.21
CA GLN A 148 -6.61 14.71 -17.03
C GLN A 148 -7.21 13.60 -16.16
N GLU A 149 -7.83 13.94 -15.03
CA GLU A 149 -8.52 12.97 -14.15
C GLU A 149 -9.63 12.23 -14.89
N ARG A 150 -10.40 12.94 -15.74
CA ARG A 150 -11.45 12.34 -16.56
C ARG A 150 -10.87 11.37 -17.58
N GLU A 151 -9.78 11.73 -18.27
CA GLU A 151 -9.12 10.83 -19.22
C GLU A 151 -8.50 9.61 -18.52
N ILE A 152 -7.89 9.79 -17.34
CA ILE A 152 -7.43 8.69 -16.49
C ILE A 152 -8.58 7.76 -16.14
N THR A 153 -9.71 8.32 -15.71
CA THR A 153 -10.91 7.54 -15.35
C THR A 153 -11.45 6.77 -16.54
N LYS A 154 -11.50 7.38 -17.73
CA LYS A 154 -11.90 6.71 -18.97
C LYS A 154 -10.97 5.56 -19.34
N LEU A 155 -9.66 5.76 -19.21
CA LEU A 155 -8.66 4.71 -19.48
C LEU A 155 -8.75 3.59 -18.45
N ALA A 156 -8.88 3.91 -17.18
CA ALA A 156 -9.00 2.93 -16.11
C ALA A 156 -10.20 1.99 -16.31
N LYS A 157 -11.34 2.49 -16.80
CA LYS A 157 -12.52 1.69 -17.13
C LYS A 157 -12.29 0.65 -18.24
N LYS A 158 -11.23 0.79 -19.05
CA LYS A 158 -10.88 -0.19 -20.09
C LYS A 158 -10.07 -1.37 -19.55
N LEU A 159 -9.53 -1.26 -18.33
CA LEU A 159 -8.86 -2.37 -17.68
C LEU A 159 -9.89 -3.36 -17.12
N PRO A 160 -9.59 -4.67 -17.13
CA PRO A 160 -10.46 -5.65 -16.49
C PRO A 160 -10.57 -5.32 -14.99
N ALA A 161 -11.80 -5.28 -14.49
CA ALA A 161 -12.05 -5.10 -13.07
C ALA A 161 -11.48 -6.29 -12.29
N ARG A 162 -10.53 -6.05 -11.37
CA ARG A 162 -10.04 -7.14 -10.52
C ARG A 162 -11.02 -7.46 -9.41
N ALA A 163 -11.40 -8.73 -9.40
CA ALA A 163 -12.13 -9.38 -8.34
C ALA A 163 -11.39 -9.33 -7.00
N ASN A 164 -11.97 -10.01 -6.02
CA ASN A 164 -11.30 -10.30 -4.76
C ASN A 164 -9.94 -10.95 -4.98
N THR A 165 -9.01 -10.66 -4.09
CA THR A 165 -7.69 -11.30 -4.12
C THR A 165 -7.76 -12.59 -3.35
N THR A 166 -7.37 -13.66 -4.04
CA THR A 166 -6.99 -14.91 -3.40
C THR A 166 -5.47 -14.96 -3.22
N VAL A 167 -5.03 -15.42 -2.06
CA VAL A 167 -3.64 -15.71 -1.70
C VAL A 167 -3.49 -17.22 -1.58
N SER A 168 -2.69 -17.82 -2.46
CA SER A 168 -2.59 -19.27 -2.58
C SER A 168 -1.93 -19.90 -1.35
N LYS A 169 -2.32 -21.15 -1.05
CA LYS A 169 -1.68 -21.97 -0.02
C LYS A 169 -0.16 -22.00 -0.16
N ASP A 170 0.34 -22.11 -1.39
CA ASP A 170 1.78 -22.12 -1.70
C ASP A 170 2.50 -20.85 -1.22
N LEU A 171 1.89 -19.68 -1.41
CA LEU A 171 2.44 -18.42 -0.93
C LEU A 171 2.42 -18.37 0.60
N LEU A 172 1.29 -18.76 1.20
CA LEU A 172 1.09 -18.74 2.65
C LEU A 172 2.09 -19.65 3.39
N THR A 173 2.52 -20.75 2.77
CA THR A 173 3.49 -21.68 3.35
C THR A 173 4.94 -21.32 2.99
N LYS A 174 5.28 -21.13 1.72
CA LYS A 174 6.68 -20.88 1.28
C LYS A 174 7.18 -19.49 1.67
N LYS A 175 6.29 -18.50 1.76
CA LYS A 175 6.62 -17.11 2.11
C LYS A 175 6.00 -16.70 3.44
N ALA A 176 5.87 -17.64 4.38
CA ALA A 176 5.19 -17.45 5.67
C ALA A 176 5.66 -16.20 6.45
N ARG A 177 6.96 -15.90 6.48
CA ARG A 177 7.48 -14.69 7.17
C ARG A 177 7.00 -13.39 6.53
N LEU A 178 7.02 -13.31 5.20
CA LEU A 178 6.52 -12.14 4.47
C LEU A 178 5.01 -12.01 4.64
N TRP A 179 4.31 -13.14 4.66
CA TRP A 179 2.87 -13.16 4.89
C TRP A 179 2.50 -12.73 6.32
N GLN A 180 3.24 -13.18 7.33
CA GLN A 180 3.07 -12.72 8.71
C GLN A 180 3.24 -11.21 8.81
N ALA A 181 4.31 -10.65 8.23
CA ALA A 181 4.53 -9.21 8.22
C ALA A 181 3.39 -8.45 7.53
N GLN A 182 2.85 -9.02 6.44
CA GLN A 182 1.67 -8.46 5.80
C GLN A 182 0.46 -8.46 6.73
N LEU A 183 0.19 -9.56 7.43
CA LEU A 183 -0.92 -9.64 8.39
C LEU A 183 -0.77 -8.65 9.55
N GLU A 184 0.45 -8.38 10.02
CA GLU A 184 0.71 -7.33 11.02
C GLU A 184 0.27 -5.94 10.53
N VAL A 185 0.49 -5.62 9.25
CA VAL A 185 0.10 -4.34 8.62
C VAL A 185 -1.43 -4.21 8.46
N ILE A 186 -2.14 -5.34 8.35
CA ILE A 186 -3.60 -5.38 8.23
C ILE A 186 -4.28 -6.00 9.46
N GLY A 187 -3.61 -5.97 10.63
CA GLY A 187 -4.03 -6.58 11.90
C GLY A 187 -5.50 -6.34 12.25
N ASP A 188 -5.92 -5.10 12.02
CA ASP A 188 -7.25 -4.56 12.29
C ASP A 188 -8.36 -5.18 11.42
N PHE A 189 -8.02 -5.70 10.24
CA PHE A 189 -8.95 -6.41 9.37
C PHE A 189 -9.12 -7.90 9.74
N GLN A 190 -8.28 -8.46 10.61
CA GLN A 190 -8.47 -9.83 11.09
C GLN A 190 -9.35 -9.92 12.34
N LEU A 191 -9.43 -8.84 13.14
CA LEU A 191 -10.21 -8.80 14.38
C LEU A 191 -11.67 -9.25 14.24
N PRO A 192 -12.41 -8.90 13.16
CA PRO A 192 -13.80 -9.33 13.00
C PRO A 192 -13.95 -10.83 12.73
N GLY A 193 -12.84 -11.52 12.42
CA GLY A 193 -12.83 -12.93 12.07
C GLY A 193 -13.14 -13.21 10.59
N PRO A 194 -13.18 -14.50 10.23
CA PRO A 194 -13.49 -14.93 8.87
C PRO A 194 -14.93 -14.60 8.48
N GLY A 195 -15.15 -14.29 7.20
CA GLY A 195 -16.45 -13.95 6.61
C GLY A 195 -16.70 -12.45 6.47
N VAL A 196 -15.99 -11.59 7.21
CA VAL A 196 -16.14 -10.13 7.10
C VAL A 196 -15.24 -9.58 5.99
N TRP A 197 -13.92 -9.51 6.23
CA TRP A 197 -12.95 -8.96 5.29
C TRP A 197 -12.14 -10.02 4.55
N TRP A 198 -12.20 -11.26 5.01
CA TRP A 198 -11.44 -12.37 4.45
C TRP A 198 -12.09 -13.71 4.85
N HIS A 199 -11.80 -14.79 4.12
CA HIS A 199 -12.16 -16.15 4.53
C HIS A 199 -11.16 -17.18 3.99
N TRP A 200 -11.15 -18.38 4.60
CA TRP A 200 -10.48 -19.55 4.06
C TRP A 200 -11.33 -20.19 2.97
N LYS A 201 -10.71 -20.54 1.84
CA LYS A 201 -11.32 -21.38 0.80
C LYS A 201 -11.01 -22.85 1.06
N ASP A 202 -11.80 -23.74 0.46
CA ASP A 202 -11.67 -25.20 0.63
C ASP A 202 -10.29 -25.75 0.21
N ASP A 203 -9.64 -25.10 -0.76
CA ASP A 203 -8.29 -25.46 -1.21
C ASP A 203 -7.16 -25.00 -0.26
N GLY A 204 -7.54 -24.37 0.86
CA GLY A 204 -6.62 -23.82 1.85
C GLY A 204 -5.94 -22.52 1.41
N SER A 205 -6.48 -21.83 0.40
CA SER A 205 -6.14 -20.44 0.08
C SER A 205 -6.98 -19.46 0.92
N VAL A 206 -6.57 -18.19 0.94
CA VAL A 206 -7.31 -17.12 1.64
C VAL A 206 -7.81 -16.11 0.63
N GLU A 207 -9.10 -15.79 0.66
CA GLU A 207 -9.70 -14.75 -0.16
C GLU A 207 -10.06 -13.53 0.67
N PHE A 208 -9.84 -12.34 0.13
CA PHE A 208 -10.13 -11.07 0.78
C PHE A 208 -11.22 -10.29 0.06
N HIS A 209 -12.20 -9.80 0.81
CA HIS A 209 -13.40 -9.11 0.33
C HIS A 209 -13.14 -7.62 0.19
N TYR A 210 -12.58 -7.21 -0.95
CA TYR A 210 -12.42 -5.79 -1.29
C TYR A 210 -12.58 -5.51 -2.79
N GLY A 211 -13.24 -6.42 -3.49
CA GLY A 211 -13.63 -6.30 -4.89
C GLY A 211 -14.55 -5.10 -5.14
N PRO A 212 -14.79 -4.75 -6.42
CA PRO A 212 -15.71 -3.69 -6.80
C PRO A 212 -17.13 -3.89 -6.25
N SER A 213 -17.60 -5.14 -6.18
CA SER A 213 -18.92 -5.54 -5.66
C SER A 213 -19.03 -5.51 -4.13
N GLU A 214 -17.90 -5.43 -3.41
CA GLU A 214 -17.88 -5.51 -1.96
C GLU A 214 -18.26 -4.19 -1.30
N ALA A 215 -18.82 -4.26 -0.08
CA ALA A 215 -19.15 -3.08 0.69
C ALA A 215 -17.91 -2.23 0.97
N THR A 216 -18.06 -0.90 0.94
CA THR A 216 -16.96 0.02 1.26
C THR A 216 -16.63 0.04 2.75
N HIS A 217 -17.63 -0.26 3.59
CA HIS A 217 -17.58 -0.25 5.04
C HIS A 217 -18.30 -1.46 5.60
N HIS A 218 -17.73 -2.03 6.66
CA HIS A 218 -18.40 -2.98 7.55
C HIS A 218 -18.46 -2.35 8.95
N PRO A 219 -19.58 -2.46 9.68
CA PRO A 219 -19.68 -1.95 11.06
C PRO A 219 -18.61 -2.51 12.00
N GLU A 220 -18.21 -3.75 11.76
CA GLU A 220 -17.16 -4.47 12.49
C GLU A 220 -15.75 -4.17 11.96
N GLY A 221 -15.63 -3.48 10.82
CA GLY A 221 -14.34 -3.16 10.21
C GLY A 221 -13.59 -2.01 10.87
N PRO A 222 -12.31 -1.82 10.50
CA PRO A 222 -11.50 -0.76 11.09
C PRO A 222 -12.05 0.62 10.75
N ARG A 223 -11.86 1.56 11.68
CA ARG A 223 -12.19 2.96 11.47
C ARG A 223 -11.10 3.65 10.66
N VAL A 224 -11.52 4.53 9.77
CA VAL A 224 -10.62 5.44 9.06
C VAL A 224 -10.33 6.64 9.98
N PHE A 225 -9.06 6.92 10.23
CA PHE A 225 -8.63 8.03 11.08
C PHE A 225 -8.55 9.34 10.30
N HIS A 226 -8.43 10.45 11.02
CA HIS A 226 -8.23 11.78 10.46
C HIS A 226 -7.00 12.44 11.09
N PHE A 227 -6.17 13.10 10.28
CA PHE A 227 -4.91 13.72 10.71
C PHE A 227 -5.07 14.81 11.78
N ARG A 228 -6.24 15.47 11.83
CA ARG A 228 -6.56 16.47 12.87
C ARG A 228 -6.83 15.86 14.26
N SER A 229 -7.14 14.57 14.33
CA SER A 229 -7.56 13.90 15.57
C SER A 229 -6.75 12.65 15.90
N SER A 230 -5.77 12.30 15.07
CA SER A 230 -4.93 11.12 15.22
C SER A 230 -3.53 11.39 14.65
N SER A 231 -2.61 10.47 14.91
CA SER A 231 -1.22 10.53 14.42
C SER A 231 -0.81 9.17 13.85
N VAL A 232 0.28 9.16 13.07
CA VAL A 232 0.88 7.92 12.58
C VAL A 232 1.22 6.97 13.74
N LYS A 233 1.76 7.51 14.83
CA LYS A 233 2.08 6.74 16.04
C LYS A 233 0.84 6.09 16.65
N ALA A 234 -0.28 6.82 16.73
CA ALA A 234 -1.53 6.26 17.25
C ALA A 234 -2.07 5.11 16.37
N ILE A 235 -1.95 5.23 15.04
CA ILE A 235 -2.33 4.15 14.12
C ILE A 235 -1.42 2.93 14.31
N GLN A 236 -0.11 3.13 14.39
CA GLN A 236 0.84 2.03 14.64
C GLN A 236 0.53 1.31 15.94
N THR A 237 0.31 2.03 17.04
CA THR A 237 -0.11 1.43 18.32
C THR A 237 -1.43 0.68 18.20
N SER A 238 -2.40 1.20 17.43
CA SER A 238 -3.66 0.50 17.16
C SER A 238 -3.46 -0.80 16.39
N LEU A 239 -2.58 -0.82 15.38
CA LEU A 239 -2.26 -2.02 14.59
C LEU A 239 -1.50 -3.05 15.43
N GLU A 240 -0.53 -2.63 16.24
CA GLU A 240 0.17 -3.52 17.17
C GLU A 240 -0.79 -4.14 18.19
N THR A 241 -1.75 -3.35 18.70
CA THR A 241 -2.78 -3.84 19.62
C THR A 241 -3.71 -4.83 18.94
N ALA A 242 -4.15 -4.53 17.71
CA ALA A 242 -4.98 -5.43 16.91
C ALA A 242 -4.25 -6.75 16.63
N TRP A 243 -2.98 -6.69 16.21
CA TRP A 243 -2.17 -7.88 15.97
C TRP A 243 -1.97 -8.73 17.22
N LYS A 244 -1.78 -8.09 18.38
CA LYS A 244 -1.66 -8.80 19.66
C LYS A 244 -2.94 -9.56 19.99
N GLN A 245 -4.11 -8.93 19.84
CA GLN A 245 -5.41 -9.58 20.06
C GLN A 245 -5.64 -10.74 19.07
N CYS A 246 -5.35 -10.51 17.79
CA CYS A 246 -5.38 -11.54 16.75
C CYS A 246 -4.49 -12.74 17.10
N SER A 247 -3.31 -12.49 17.66
CA SER A 247 -2.36 -13.54 18.06
C SER A 247 -2.81 -14.37 19.27
N GLU A 248 -3.86 -13.96 20.00
CA GLU A 248 -4.45 -14.76 21.08
C GLU A 248 -5.35 -15.89 20.52
N LYS A 249 -5.80 -15.78 19.26
CA LYS A 249 -6.67 -16.75 18.57
C LYS A 249 -6.06 -17.23 17.26
N LEU A 250 -4.92 -17.91 17.36
CA LEU A 250 -4.10 -18.30 16.21
C LEU A 250 -4.81 -19.17 15.18
N GLU A 251 -5.75 -20.01 15.61
CA GLU A 251 -6.51 -20.91 14.73
C GLU A 251 -7.44 -20.15 13.77
N GLU A 252 -7.90 -18.97 14.20
CA GLU A 252 -8.77 -18.06 13.46
C GLU A 252 -7.99 -17.16 12.50
N LEU A 253 -6.65 -17.22 12.46
CA LEU A 253 -5.87 -16.36 11.56
C LEU A 253 -5.72 -16.95 10.15
N PRO A 254 -5.62 -16.10 9.11
CA PRO A 254 -5.38 -16.52 7.72
C PRO A 254 -3.91 -16.90 7.46
N LEU A 255 -3.29 -17.70 8.33
CA LEU A 255 -1.88 -18.12 8.21
C LEU A 255 -1.70 -19.60 8.52
N TYR A 256 -0.64 -20.20 7.95
CA TYR A 256 -0.22 -21.55 8.30
C TYR A 256 0.89 -21.57 9.35
N GLN A 257 1.76 -20.57 9.40
CA GLN A 257 2.91 -20.53 10.29
C GLN A 257 3.05 -19.15 10.93
N LEU A 258 3.28 -19.12 12.25
CA LEU A 258 3.62 -17.90 12.99
C LEU A 258 4.99 -18.08 13.63
N ARG A 259 5.83 -17.05 13.52
CA ARG A 259 7.11 -16.97 14.22
C ARG A 259 7.12 -15.84 15.23
N SER A 260 7.82 -16.07 16.34
CA SER A 260 8.10 -15.06 17.35
C SER A 260 9.03 -13.97 16.80
N LYS A 261 9.19 -12.88 17.55
CA LYS A 261 10.21 -11.86 17.28
C LYS A 261 11.64 -12.41 17.28
N SER A 262 11.90 -13.51 17.98
CA SER A 262 13.20 -14.22 17.96
C SER A 262 13.37 -15.14 16.75
N GLY A 263 12.35 -15.27 15.89
CA GLY A 263 12.37 -16.11 14.69
C GLY A 263 11.97 -17.56 14.91
N GLN A 264 11.71 -17.97 16.16
CA GLN A 264 11.25 -19.31 16.52
C GLN A 264 9.83 -19.54 16.02
N LEU A 265 9.55 -20.75 15.51
CA LEU A 265 8.19 -21.14 15.11
C LEU A 265 7.33 -21.32 16.37
N VAL A 266 6.24 -20.55 16.47
CA VAL A 266 5.31 -20.53 17.60
C VAL A 266 4.00 -21.24 17.25
N TYR A 267 3.64 -21.27 15.97
CA TYR A 267 2.43 -21.91 15.49
C TYR A 267 2.67 -22.53 14.13
N ASN A 268 2.12 -23.73 13.92
CA ASN A 268 2.07 -24.38 12.62
C ASN A 268 0.75 -25.14 12.45
N LYS A 269 -0.13 -24.62 11.61
CA LYS A 269 -1.45 -25.20 11.30
C LYS A 269 -1.35 -26.53 10.56
N LEU A 270 -0.24 -26.79 9.86
CA LEU A 270 -0.03 -28.05 9.13
C LEU A 270 0.32 -29.22 10.05
N HIS A 271 0.94 -28.96 11.21
CA HIS A 271 1.33 -30.02 12.15
C HIS A 271 0.30 -30.28 13.25
N HIS A 272 -0.79 -29.51 13.33
CA HIS A 272 -1.87 -29.79 14.29
C HIS A 272 -2.71 -31.03 13.92
N ASN A 273 -2.52 -31.62 12.73
CA ASN A 273 -3.25 -32.79 12.25
C ASN A 273 -2.43 -34.10 12.23
N ASP A 274 -1.14 -34.07 12.59
CA ASP A 274 -0.28 -35.26 12.60
C ASP A 274 0.34 -35.46 13.99
N ASP A 275 -0.23 -36.38 14.78
CA ASP A 275 0.42 -36.98 15.95
C ASP A 275 1.57 -37.88 15.49
N SER A 276 2.71 -37.28 15.14
CA SER A 276 3.96 -38.01 14.94
C SER A 276 5.16 -37.16 15.36
N PRO A 277 6.15 -37.75 16.06
CA PRO A 277 7.20 -36.98 16.71
C PRO A 277 8.12 -36.28 15.71
N SER A 278 8.34 -35.00 15.97
CA SER A 278 9.29 -34.07 15.35
C SER A 278 10.58 -34.76 14.86
N ALA A 279 10.70 -34.95 13.55
CA ALA A 279 12.00 -35.06 12.91
C ALA A 279 12.61 -33.66 12.83
N ALA A 280 13.78 -33.49 13.44
CA ALA A 280 14.56 -32.28 13.32
C ALA A 280 14.91 -32.05 11.84
N GLU A 281 14.26 -31.06 11.20
CA GLU A 281 14.67 -30.62 9.88
C GLU A 281 15.92 -29.72 10.00
N GLU A 282 16.92 -30.10 9.22
CA GLU A 282 18.24 -29.52 9.13
C GLU A 282 18.22 -28.00 8.86
N CYS A 283 19.09 -27.31 9.59
CA CYS A 283 19.47 -25.93 9.33
C CYS A 283 19.99 -25.81 7.89
N GLN A 284 19.17 -25.28 6.97
CA GLN A 284 19.73 -24.72 5.74
C GLN A 284 20.53 -23.46 6.10
N PRO A 285 21.74 -23.30 5.52
CA PRO A 285 22.67 -22.25 5.92
C PRO A 285 22.08 -20.87 5.67
N ALA A 286 22.32 -19.99 6.64
CA ALA A 286 22.09 -18.56 6.49
C ALA A 286 22.78 -18.07 5.21
N GLU A 287 22.01 -17.54 4.26
CA GLU A 287 22.56 -16.59 3.32
C GLU A 287 22.99 -15.37 4.13
N THR A 288 24.30 -15.22 4.23
CA THR A 288 25.01 -14.12 4.85
C THR A 288 24.59 -12.80 4.21
N ASP A 289 23.79 -12.04 4.95
CA ASP A 289 23.71 -10.60 4.82
C ASP A 289 24.94 -9.99 5.52
N PRO A 290 25.88 -9.33 4.82
CA PRO A 290 26.97 -8.66 5.51
C PRO A 290 26.45 -7.33 6.07
N SER A 291 26.06 -7.38 7.35
CA SER A 291 25.99 -6.27 8.32
C SER A 291 24.96 -5.16 8.00
N THR A 292 23.96 -4.92 8.84
CA THR A 292 24.16 -4.27 10.14
C THR A 292 22.99 -4.55 11.10
N LYS A 293 23.30 -4.76 12.38
CA LYS A 293 22.43 -5.03 13.53
C LYS A 293 21.20 -4.09 13.65
N PRO A 294 20.10 -4.53 14.28
CA PRO A 294 19.03 -3.63 14.68
C PRO A 294 19.49 -2.81 15.90
N GLN A 295 19.79 -1.53 15.69
CA GLN A 295 19.82 -0.57 16.78
C GLN A 295 18.43 0.03 16.95
N GLY A 296 18.03 0.14 18.21
CA GLY A 296 16.73 0.63 18.63
C GLY A 296 16.41 2.03 18.09
N ILE A 297 15.11 2.29 18.12
CA ILE A 297 14.44 3.56 17.87
C ILE A 297 15.31 4.73 18.36
N LEU A 298 15.90 5.47 17.41
CA LEU A 298 16.47 6.79 17.66
C LEU A 298 15.60 7.83 16.97
N HIS A 299 15.07 8.72 17.80
CA HIS A 299 14.48 10.00 17.44
C HIS A 299 15.29 10.68 16.31
N SER A 300 14.62 11.01 15.20
CA SER A 300 15.15 11.99 14.25
C SER A 300 14.83 13.39 14.78
N SER A 301 15.79 13.97 15.50
CA SER A 301 15.90 15.42 15.67
C SER A 301 16.81 15.96 14.56
N TYR A 302 16.24 16.36 13.43
CA TYR A 302 16.95 17.16 12.43
C TYR A 302 16.01 18.20 11.81
N TYR A 303 15.74 19.25 12.58
CA TYR A 303 15.53 20.63 12.10
C TYR A 303 15.90 21.57 13.25
N SER A 304 17.18 21.95 13.30
CA SER A 304 17.68 23.11 14.04
C SER A 304 19.07 23.41 13.50
N ASN A 305 19.12 24.25 12.48
CA ASN A 305 20.19 25.20 12.18
C ASN A 305 19.82 25.93 10.89
N GLN A 306 18.93 26.90 11.05
CA GLN A 306 19.13 28.29 10.61
C GLN A 306 18.48 29.19 11.66
#